data_AF-T0NA12-F1
#
_entry.id   AF-T0NA12-F1
#
_cell.length_a   1.000
_cell.length_b   1.000
_cell.length_c   1.000
_cell.angle_alpha   90.00
_cell.angle_beta   90.00
_cell.angle_gamma   90.00
#
_symmetry.space_group_name_H-M   'P 1'
#
loop_
_entity.id
_entity.type
_entity.pdbx_description
1 polymer ?
#
loop_
_entity_poly.entity_id
_entity_poly.type
_entity_poly.pdbx_seq_one_letter_code
_entity_poly.pdbx_strand_id
1 'polypeptide(L)' 'MATDVICGMKVKESTDLKSEFQGKTFYFCSSHCKSEFDKNPLKYSR' A
#
# COMPACT_ATOMS: atom_id res chain seq x y z
N MET A 1 10.64 -7.42 -0.44
CA MET A 1 10.12 -6.66 0.72
C MET A 1 9.48 -5.42 0.18
N ALA A 2 8.22 -5.17 0.50
CA ALA A 2 7.52 -3.98 0.05
C ALA A 2 7.53 -2.91 1.14
N THR A 3 7.33 -1.66 0.73
CA THR A 3 7.24 -0.52 1.65
C THR A 3 5.82 0.04 1.56
N ASP A 4 5.17 0.16 2.71
CA ASP A 4 3.89 0.84 2.82
C ASP A 4 4.08 2.32 2.51
N VAL A 5 3.41 2.82 1.48
CA VAL A 5 3.52 4.20 1.01
C VAL A 5 2.78 5.23 1.88
N ILE A 6 1.97 4.77 2.84
CA ILE A 6 1.25 5.60 3.80
C ILE A 6 2.11 5.87 5.02
N CYS A 7 2.66 4.82 5.63
CA CYS A 7 3.41 4.94 6.89
C CYS A 7 4.93 4.77 6.74
N GLY A 8 5.42 4.33 5.58
CA GLY A 8 6.84 4.05 5.33
C GLY A 8 7.34 2.77 6.00
N MET A 9 6.47 1.95 6.60
CA MET A 9 6.88 0.68 7.21
C MET A 9 7.22 -0.37 6.15
N LYS A 10 8.21 -1.21 6.46
CA LYS A 10 8.49 -2.41 5.67
C LYS A 10 7.40 -3.44 5.91
N VAL A 11 6.82 -3.92 4.84
CA VAL A 11 5.77 -4.92 4.84
C VAL A 11 6.21 -6.14 4.03
N LYS A 12 5.71 -7.31 4.45
CA LYS A 12 5.98 -8.55 3.75
C LYS A 12 5.07 -8.65 2.54
N GLU A 13 5.62 -9.11 1.41
CA GLU A 13 4.85 -9.36 0.18
C GLU A 13 3.84 -10.51 0.35
N SER A 14 3.99 -11.29 1.42
CA SER A 14 3.06 -12.33 1.86
C SER A 14 1.80 -11.78 2.54
N THR A 15 1.65 -10.46 2.69
CA THR A 15 0.45 -9.87 3.30
C THR A 15 -0.71 -9.87 2.31
N ASP A 16 -1.91 -10.22 2.77
CA ASP A 16 -3.16 -10.08 2.02
C ASP A 16 -3.58 -8.60 1.85
N LEU A 17 -2.98 -7.71 2.64
CA LEU A 17 -3.23 -6.27 2.58
C LEU A 17 -2.45 -5.64 1.43
N LYS A 18 -2.91 -5.87 0.20
CA LYS A 18 -2.36 -5.27 -1.03
C LYS A 18 -3.45 -4.59 -1.86
N SER A 19 -3.03 -3.61 -2.67
CA SER A 19 -3.84 -2.99 -3.73
C SER A 19 -3.02 -2.86 -4.99
N GLU A 20 -3.66 -3.05 -6.13
CA GLU A 20 -3.03 -2.86 -7.44
C GLU A 20 -3.44 -1.49 -7.99
N PHE A 21 -2.46 -0.65 -8.30
CA PHE A 21 -2.70 0.69 -8.82
C PHE A 21 -1.70 1.03 -9.93
N GLN A 22 -2.20 1.45 -11.09
CA GLN A 22 -1.38 1.74 -12.29
C GLN A 22 -0.44 0.58 -12.69
N GLY A 23 -0.88 -0.67 -12.53
CA GLY A 23 -0.06 -1.85 -12.83
C GLY A 23 1.07 -2.12 -11.83
N LYS A 24 1.09 -1.43 -10.69
CA LYS A 24 1.99 -1.71 -9.56
C LYS A 24 1.19 -2.27 -8.39
N THR A 25 1.72 -3.32 -7.77
CA THR A 25 1.17 -3.87 -6.52
C THR A 25 1.77 -3.15 -5.33
N PHE A 26 0.93 -2.46 -4.56
CA PHE A 26 1.28 -1.82 -3.30
C PHE A 26 0.85 -2.71 -2.14
N TYR A 27 1.66 -2.73 -1.09
CA TYR A 27 1.43 -3.56 0.09
C TYR A 27 1.32 -2.66 1.32
N PHE A 28 0.44 -3.03 2.24
CA PHE A 28 0.10 -2.22 3.40
C PHE A 28 0.34 -2.99 4.70
N CYS A 29 0.73 -2.27 5.73
CA CYS A 29 1.01 -2.83 7.04
C CYS A 29 -0.28 -3.11 7.81
N SER A 30 -1.37 -2.43 7.44
CA SER A 30 -2.66 -2.48 8.13
C SER A 30 -3.80 -2.12 7.17
N SER A 31 -5.00 -2.57 7.50
CA SER A 31 -6.23 -2.23 6.77
C SER A 31 -6.47 -0.71 6.71
N HIS A 32 -6.02 0.02 7.73
CA HIS A 32 -6.10 1.48 7.76
C HIS A 32 -5.28 2.11 6.63
N CYS A 33 -4.02 1.71 6.45
CA CYS A 33 -3.15 2.18 5.37
C CYS A 33 -3.71 1.81 3.99
N LYS A 34 -4.25 0.58 3.85
CA LYS A 34 -4.96 0.19 2.62
C LYS A 34 -6.13 1.15 2.32
N SER A 35 -6.98 1.42 3.30
CA SER A 35 -8.12 2.34 3.13
C SER A 35 -7.69 3.78 2.84
N GLU A 36 -6.61 4.26 3.47
CA GLU A 36 -6.05 5.58 3.18
C GLU A 36 -5.52 5.68 1.75
N PHE A 37 -4.82 4.63 1.31
CA PHE A 37 -4.37 4.50 -0.07
C PHE A 37 -5.56 4.47 -1.03
N ASP A 38 -6.60 3.69 -0.73
CA ASP A 38 -7.80 3.59 -1.59
C ASP A 38 -8.55 4.92 -1.72
N LYS A 39 -8.54 5.73 -0.64
CA LYS A 39 -9.11 7.09 -0.67
C LYS A 39 -8.34 8.04 -1.58
N ASN A 40 -7.01 7.95 -1.63
CA ASN A 40 -6.17 8.86 -2.42
C ASN A 40 -4.94 8.16 -3.03
N PRO A 41 -5.11 7.18 -3.93
CA PRO A 41 -4.00 6.35 -4.40
C PRO A 41 -3.01 7.17 -5.22
N LEU A 42 -3.50 8.15 -6.00
CA LEU A 42 -2.70 9.11 -6.77
C LEU A 42 -1.70 9.91 -5.94
N LYS A 43 -2.02 10.18 -4.67
CA LYS A 43 -1.14 10.96 -3.78
C LYS A 43 0.05 10.13 -3.32
N TYR A 44 -0.16 8.83 -3.16
CA TYR A 44 0.81 7.89 -2.63
C TYR A 44 1.50 7.04 -3.72
N SER A 45 1.01 7.08 -4.96
CA SER A 45 1.56 6.38 -6.12
C SER A 45 2.52 7.22 -6.97
N ARG A 46 2.86 8.43 -6.52
CA ARG A 46 3.73 9.39 -7.22
C ARG A 46 5.21 9.07 -7.03
#